data_AF-R5KH12-F1
#
_entry.id   AF-R5KH12-F1
#
_cell.length_a   1.000
_cell.length_b   1.000
_cell.length_c   1.000
_cell.angle_alpha   90.00
_cell.angle_beta   90.00
_cell.angle_gamma   90.00
#
_symmetry.space_group_name_H-M   'P 1'
#
loop_
_entity.id
_entity.type
_entity.pdbx_description
1 polymer ?
#
loop_
_entity_poly.entity_id
_entity_poly.type
_entity_poly.pdbx_seq_one_letter_code
_entity_poly.pdbx_strand_id
1 'polypeptide(L)'
;MLGEAVSIGGEKADTPEKLQAWLNMALVKTMLGKHREAARMEKNIYSALDGMPLPVRVNSYRQLAEINFISGDSLAGLRDILTHEQLADSMENGKDEAYLQELLVEYDSERLRQSNSILRQNVRMRGYMLYGSVVFAVLLLFMLALLFWKMRNDRRKNALINEQRRRLQRYEKEEHERQQRELSLEIDHKNRQLTSYSMELISVNEYHRKLEEELQSVRDVVKTGNTDEAERGFSDIIHGLRHFSTTQVSEEFRVFFEKVHPHFVSKLSSVHPNLSSNDLRLCTYLYLNMSTKEIAALTCREVRSVESSRNRLRKKLELGAGEDITKYLKSLV
;
A
#
# COMPACT_ATOMS: atom_id res chain seq x y z
N MET A 1 43.65 -51.06 78.54
CA MET A 1 42.35 -51.63 78.95
C MET A 1 42.43 -53.16 78.96
N LEU A 2 43.20 -53.71 79.91
CA LEU A 2 43.28 -55.16 80.17
C LEU A 2 42.99 -55.48 81.65
N GLY A 3 42.53 -54.49 82.42
CA GLY A 3 42.28 -54.59 83.87
C GLY A 3 40.81 -54.79 84.27
N GLU A 4 39.85 -54.69 83.35
CA GLU A 4 38.42 -54.93 83.62
C GLU A 4 37.92 -56.29 83.13
N ALA A 5 38.81 -57.14 82.58
CA ALA A 5 38.44 -58.47 82.08
C ALA A 5 38.37 -59.57 83.16
N VAL A 6 38.63 -59.24 84.43
CA VAL A 6 38.76 -60.22 85.53
C VAL A 6 37.44 -60.47 86.29
N SER A 7 36.37 -59.69 86.05
CA SER A 7 35.05 -59.98 86.65
C SER A 7 34.08 -60.75 85.75
N ILE A 8 34.49 -61.19 84.56
CA ILE A 8 33.59 -61.83 83.59
C ILE A 8 33.55 -63.37 83.75
N GLY A 9 33.60 -63.83 85.00
CA GLY A 9 33.51 -65.25 85.36
C GLY A 9 32.08 -65.81 85.42
N GLY A 10 31.04 -64.98 85.22
CA GLY A 10 29.65 -65.40 85.40
C GLY A 10 28.57 -64.66 84.60
N GLU A 11 28.90 -63.71 83.72
CA GLU A 11 27.91 -63.06 82.84
C GLU A 11 27.80 -63.79 81.50
N LYS A 12 26.60 -63.88 80.89
CA LYS A 12 26.45 -64.45 79.55
C LYS A 12 27.10 -63.53 78.50
N ALA A 13 27.78 -64.12 77.52
CA ALA A 13 28.33 -63.40 76.37
C ALA A 13 27.21 -63.05 75.37
N ASP A 14 26.37 -62.08 75.73
CA ASP A 14 25.18 -61.71 74.94
C ASP A 14 25.47 -60.62 73.88
N THR A 15 26.67 -60.02 73.87
CA THR A 15 27.08 -59.00 72.89
C THR A 15 28.33 -59.42 72.11
N PRO A 16 28.49 -58.99 70.84
CA PRO A 16 29.66 -59.34 70.01
C PRO A 16 31.00 -58.95 70.64
N GLU A 17 31.04 -57.82 71.34
CA GLU A 17 32.25 -57.32 72.04
C GLU A 17 32.62 -58.21 73.24
N LYS A 18 31.63 -58.65 74.03
CA LYS A 18 31.85 -59.58 75.15
C LYS A 18 32.29 -60.96 74.67
N LEU A 19 31.72 -61.45 73.58
CA LEU A 19 32.13 -62.72 72.95
C LEU A 19 33.58 -62.66 72.46
N GLN A 20 33.98 -61.57 71.81
CA GLN A 20 35.35 -61.38 71.35
C GLN A 20 36.35 -61.30 72.52
N ALA A 21 35.97 -60.65 73.63
CA ALA A 21 36.76 -60.64 74.85
C ALA A 21 36.93 -62.06 75.44
N TRP A 22 35.90 -62.89 75.38
CA TRP A 22 35.93 -64.29 75.83
C TRP A 22 36.80 -65.17 74.94
N LEU A 23 36.71 -65.02 73.62
CA LEU A 23 37.58 -65.71 72.65
C LEU A 23 39.05 -65.37 72.90
N ASN A 24 39.37 -64.08 73.04
CA ASN A 24 40.73 -63.62 73.34
C ASN A 24 41.23 -64.17 74.68
N MET A 25 40.37 -64.17 75.72
CA MET A 25 40.72 -64.70 77.04
C MET A 25 40.93 -66.23 76.99
N ALA A 26 40.08 -66.96 76.26
CA ALA A 26 40.24 -68.39 76.04
C ALA A 26 41.56 -68.70 75.34
N LEU A 27 41.89 -67.98 74.27
CA LEU A 27 43.16 -68.10 73.56
C LEU A 27 44.37 -67.88 74.48
N VAL A 28 44.37 -66.77 75.23
CA VAL A 28 45.47 -66.46 76.17
C VAL A 28 45.58 -67.53 77.26
N LYS A 29 44.47 -68.06 77.80
CA LYS A 29 44.52 -69.13 78.81
C LYS A 29 45.02 -70.45 78.24
N THR A 30 44.69 -70.77 76.99
CA THR A 30 45.23 -71.94 76.28
C THR A 30 46.73 -71.81 76.08
N MET A 31 47.22 -70.63 75.65
CA MET A 31 48.66 -70.35 75.51
C MET A 31 49.42 -70.42 76.85
N LEU A 32 48.78 -70.06 77.97
CA LEU A 32 49.34 -70.15 79.32
C LEU A 32 49.28 -71.57 79.93
N GLY A 33 48.86 -72.59 79.17
CA GLY A 33 48.78 -73.99 79.61
C GLY A 33 47.63 -74.30 80.56
N LYS A 34 46.67 -73.38 80.75
CA LYS A 34 45.50 -73.55 81.64
C LYS A 34 44.34 -74.22 80.90
N HIS A 35 44.58 -75.40 80.32
CA HIS A 35 43.65 -76.08 79.41
C HIS A 35 42.26 -76.34 80.01
N ARG A 36 42.16 -76.65 81.31
CA ARG A 36 40.86 -76.88 81.98
C ARG A 36 39.98 -75.64 82.09
N GLU A 37 40.59 -74.46 82.27
CA GLU A 37 39.85 -73.20 82.34
C GLU A 37 39.44 -72.73 80.95
N ALA A 38 40.32 -72.90 79.96
CA ALA A 38 40.03 -72.63 78.56
C ALA A 38 38.86 -73.47 78.04
N ALA A 39 38.86 -74.78 78.27
CA ALA A 39 37.79 -75.67 77.84
C ALA A 39 36.40 -75.33 78.43
N ARG A 40 36.36 -74.79 79.67
CA ARG A 40 35.11 -74.29 80.26
C ARG A 40 34.61 -73.04 79.55
N MET A 41 35.51 -72.13 79.19
CA MET A 41 35.17 -70.93 78.44
C MET A 41 34.75 -71.26 77.02
N GLU A 42 35.45 -72.17 76.33
CA GLU A 42 35.08 -72.67 75.00
C GLU A 42 33.64 -73.22 74.99
N LYS A 43 33.27 -74.06 75.96
CA LYS A 43 31.89 -74.57 76.07
C LYS A 43 30.86 -73.44 76.19
N ASN A 44 31.17 -72.40 76.96
CA ASN A 44 30.28 -71.25 77.10
C ASN A 44 30.24 -70.42 75.81
N ILE A 45 31.38 -70.28 75.10
CA ILE A 45 31.48 -69.58 73.81
C ILE A 45 30.63 -70.31 72.77
N TYR A 46 30.71 -71.65 72.65
CA TYR A 46 29.85 -72.41 71.74
C TYR A 46 28.36 -72.20 72.01
N SER A 47 27.94 -72.17 73.29
CA SER A 47 26.54 -71.91 73.62
C SER A 47 26.06 -70.49 73.32
N ALA A 48 26.99 -69.51 73.33
CA ALA A 48 26.69 -68.13 72.99
C ALA A 48 26.67 -67.88 71.48
N LEU A 49 27.32 -68.75 70.68
CA LEU A 49 27.42 -68.59 69.23
C LEU A 49 26.09 -68.71 68.50
N ASP A 50 25.14 -69.50 69.00
CA ASP A 50 23.84 -69.69 68.35
C ASP A 50 22.98 -68.41 68.33
N GLY A 51 23.22 -67.46 69.24
CA GLY A 51 22.50 -66.19 69.32
C GLY A 51 23.15 -65.01 68.59
N MET A 52 24.29 -65.21 67.92
CA MET A 52 25.12 -64.13 67.36
C MET A 52 24.88 -63.90 65.87
N PRO A 53 25.08 -62.67 65.34
CA PRO A 53 25.00 -62.40 63.91
C PRO A 53 25.95 -63.29 63.11
N LEU A 54 25.51 -63.73 61.92
CA LEU A 54 26.27 -64.63 61.04
C LEU A 54 27.74 -64.21 60.82
N PRO A 55 28.08 -62.91 60.61
CA PRO A 55 29.48 -62.49 60.48
C PRO A 55 30.34 -62.71 61.72
N VAL A 56 29.74 -62.54 62.90
CA VAL A 56 30.41 -62.73 64.19
C VAL A 56 30.64 -64.22 64.44
N ARG A 57 29.66 -65.07 64.10
CA ARG A 57 29.77 -66.53 64.20
C ARG A 57 30.88 -67.09 63.32
N VAL A 58 30.91 -66.67 62.05
CA VAL A 58 31.95 -67.09 61.09
C VAL A 58 33.34 -66.80 61.64
N ASN A 59 33.61 -65.57 62.08
CA ASN A 59 34.91 -65.20 62.62
C ASN A 59 35.25 -65.93 63.94
N SER A 60 34.25 -66.20 64.76
CA SER A 60 34.43 -66.89 66.04
C SER A 60 34.81 -68.35 65.87
N TYR A 61 34.23 -69.08 64.90
CA TYR A 61 34.61 -70.47 64.62
C TYR A 61 36.05 -70.59 64.13
N ARG A 62 36.55 -69.60 63.37
CA ARG A 62 37.97 -69.53 62.98
C ARG A 62 38.90 -69.39 64.19
N GLN A 63 38.55 -68.52 65.13
CA GLN A 63 39.33 -68.32 66.35
C GLN A 63 39.24 -69.53 67.29
N LEU A 64 38.07 -70.17 67.42
CA LEU A 64 37.91 -71.40 68.19
C LEU A 64 38.71 -72.55 67.59
N ALA A 65 38.75 -72.67 66.26
CA ALA A 65 39.60 -73.63 65.60
C ALA A 65 41.07 -73.45 66.01
N GLU A 66 41.57 -72.21 65.94
CA GLU A 66 42.93 -71.88 66.36
C GLU A 66 43.19 -72.24 67.84
N ILE A 67 42.27 -71.90 68.74
CA ILE A 67 42.35 -72.26 70.16
C ILE A 67 42.41 -73.78 70.35
N ASN A 68 41.56 -74.53 69.63
CA ASN A 68 41.49 -75.99 69.71
C ASN A 68 42.73 -76.69 69.13
N PHE A 69 43.32 -76.15 68.07
CA PHE A 69 44.59 -76.66 67.56
C PHE A 69 45.73 -76.43 68.55
N ILE A 70 45.78 -75.27 69.20
CA ILE A 70 46.80 -74.96 70.22
C ILE A 70 46.59 -75.80 71.49
N SER A 71 45.35 -76.12 71.85
CA SER A 71 45.03 -76.96 73.02
C SER A 71 45.32 -78.45 72.80
N GLY A 72 45.57 -78.87 71.55
CA GLY A 72 45.90 -80.25 71.18
C GLY A 72 44.70 -81.10 70.74
N ASP A 73 43.49 -80.53 70.65
CA ASP A 73 42.30 -81.20 70.13
C ASP A 73 42.11 -80.91 68.63
N SER A 74 42.82 -81.67 67.80
CA SER A 74 42.78 -81.51 66.34
C SER A 74 41.41 -81.83 65.72
N LEU A 75 40.58 -82.64 66.39
CA LEU A 75 39.25 -83.01 65.89
C LEU A 75 38.25 -81.85 66.08
N ALA A 76 38.25 -81.24 67.26
CA ALA A 76 37.45 -80.05 67.52
C ALA A 76 37.88 -78.88 66.63
N GLY A 77 39.19 -78.69 66.45
CA GLY A 77 39.74 -77.67 65.55
C GLY A 77 39.30 -77.86 64.10
N LEU A 78 39.38 -79.10 63.57
CA LEU A 78 38.97 -79.40 62.20
C LEU A 78 37.46 -79.20 61.99
N ARG A 79 36.63 -79.62 62.95
CA ARG A 79 35.19 -79.39 62.90
C ARG A 79 34.89 -77.89 62.80
N ASP A 80 35.55 -77.08 63.62
CA ASP A 80 35.31 -75.65 63.66
C ASP A 80 35.77 -74.94 62.36
N ILE A 81 36.88 -75.39 61.74
CA ILE A 81 37.28 -74.93 60.39
C ILE A 81 36.21 -75.27 59.35
N LEU A 82 35.72 -76.53 59.33
CA LEU A 82 34.70 -76.93 58.36
C LEU A 82 33.41 -76.12 58.54
N THR A 83 33.01 -75.85 59.79
CA THR A 83 31.86 -74.96 60.05
C THR A 83 32.14 -73.50 59.67
N HIS A 84 33.38 -73.03 59.81
CA HIS A 84 33.78 -71.70 59.37
C HIS A 84 33.65 -71.58 57.85
N GLU A 85 34.16 -72.53 57.07
CA GLU A 85 34.07 -72.49 55.60
C GLU A 85 32.61 -72.56 55.12
N GLN A 86 31.80 -73.46 55.66
CA GLN A 86 30.38 -73.56 55.30
C GLN A 86 29.60 -72.26 55.57
N LEU A 87 29.88 -71.59 56.68
CA LEU A 87 29.24 -70.33 57.03
C LEU A 87 29.84 -69.14 56.25
N ALA A 88 31.12 -69.19 55.90
CA ALA A 88 31.79 -68.18 55.08
C ALA A 88 31.23 -68.21 53.64
N ASP A 89 31.08 -69.39 53.04
CA ASP A 89 30.47 -69.57 51.72
C ASP A 89 29.04 -69.02 51.66
N SER A 90 28.25 -69.22 52.73
CA SER A 90 26.90 -68.67 52.83
C SER A 90 26.89 -67.14 53.00
N MET A 91 27.93 -66.55 53.59
CA MET A 91 28.06 -65.09 53.68
C MET A 91 28.55 -64.45 52.39
N GLU A 92 29.41 -65.13 51.65
CA GLU A 92 29.96 -64.63 50.39
C GLU A 92 28.86 -64.55 49.33
N ASN A 93 28.06 -65.62 49.19
CA ASN A 93 26.88 -65.62 48.32
C ASN A 93 25.85 -64.53 48.71
N GLY A 94 25.62 -64.32 50.01
CA GLY A 94 24.67 -63.29 50.47
C GLY A 94 25.17 -61.84 50.29
N LYS A 95 26.50 -61.63 50.34
CA LYS A 95 27.11 -60.32 50.04
C LYS A 95 27.09 -60.03 48.54
N ASP A 96 27.35 -61.03 47.71
CA ASP A 96 27.28 -60.90 46.25
C ASP A 96 25.86 -60.58 45.79
N GLU A 97 24.85 -61.21 46.39
CA GLU A 97 23.44 -60.91 46.10
C GLU A 97 23.03 -59.49 46.54
N ALA A 98 23.44 -59.07 47.74
CA ALA A 98 23.18 -57.71 48.23
C ALA A 98 23.91 -56.64 47.38
N TYR A 99 25.17 -56.90 46.99
CA TYR A 99 25.95 -56.02 46.12
C TYR A 99 25.35 -55.92 44.71
N LEU A 100 24.88 -57.04 44.15
CA LEU A 100 24.19 -57.06 42.87
C LEU A 100 22.87 -56.27 42.93
N GLN A 101 22.14 -56.39 44.03
CA GLN A 101 20.89 -55.64 44.24
C GLN A 101 21.15 -54.13 44.35
N GLU A 102 22.21 -53.72 45.06
CA GLU A 102 22.64 -52.32 45.14
C GLU A 102 23.00 -51.76 43.76
N LEU A 103 23.78 -52.51 42.98
CA LEU A 103 24.18 -52.13 41.61
C LEU A 103 22.97 -51.98 40.67
N LEU A 104 21.98 -52.89 40.76
CA LEU A 104 20.75 -52.82 39.97
C LEU A 104 19.91 -51.60 40.32
N VAL A 105 19.76 -51.30 41.63
CA VAL A 105 19.03 -50.12 42.10
C VAL A 105 19.72 -48.84 41.66
N GLU A 106 21.05 -48.78 41.73
CA GLU A 106 21.83 -47.64 41.25
C GLU A 106 21.62 -47.44 39.74
N TYR A 107 21.81 -48.49 38.94
CA TYR A 107 21.61 -48.47 37.48
C TYR A 107 20.21 -47.99 37.08
N ASP A 108 19.15 -48.53 37.71
CA ASP A 108 17.78 -48.12 37.44
C ASP A 108 17.52 -46.67 37.86
N SER A 109 18.10 -46.25 38.99
CA SER A 109 17.99 -44.86 39.46
C SER A 109 18.65 -43.88 38.49
N GLU A 110 19.83 -44.22 37.95
CA GLU A 110 20.53 -43.41 36.95
C GLU A 110 19.75 -43.34 35.64
N ARG A 111 19.26 -44.48 35.14
CA ARG A 111 18.44 -44.55 33.93
C ARG A 111 17.16 -43.71 34.08
N LEU A 112 16.50 -43.77 35.23
CA LEU A 112 15.33 -42.95 35.54
C LEU A 112 15.68 -41.46 35.60
N ARG A 113 16.81 -41.08 36.21
CA ARG A 113 17.29 -39.69 36.25
C ARG A 113 17.58 -39.16 34.83
N GLN A 114 18.22 -39.97 34.00
CA GLN A 114 18.52 -39.64 32.62
C GLN A 114 17.25 -39.48 31.78
N SER A 115 16.29 -40.40 31.91
CA SER A 115 15.01 -40.29 31.21
C SER A 115 14.23 -39.04 31.65
N ASN A 116 14.17 -38.77 32.96
CA ASN A 116 13.48 -37.61 33.51
C ASN A 116 14.14 -36.27 33.10
N SER A 117 15.47 -36.19 33.00
CA SER A 117 16.15 -34.96 32.57
C SER A 117 15.85 -34.63 31.11
N ILE A 118 15.89 -35.64 30.23
CA ILE A 118 15.49 -35.52 28.81
C ILE A 118 14.02 -35.09 28.70
N LEU A 119 13.13 -35.70 29.50
CA LEU A 119 11.72 -35.34 29.51
C LEU A 119 11.51 -33.87 29.94
N ARG A 120 12.18 -33.42 31.00
CA ARG A 120 12.13 -32.03 31.46
C ARG A 120 12.65 -31.05 30.41
N GLN A 121 13.73 -31.41 29.70
CA GLN A 121 14.25 -30.60 28.60
C GLN A 121 13.23 -30.52 27.46
N ASN A 122 12.62 -31.64 27.06
CA ASN A 122 11.57 -31.67 26.04
C ASN A 122 10.36 -30.82 26.40
N VAL A 123 9.89 -30.87 27.66
CA VAL A 123 8.78 -30.04 28.13
C VAL A 123 9.14 -28.55 28.06
N ARG A 124 10.34 -28.15 28.49
CA ARG A 124 10.81 -26.76 28.38
C ARG A 124 10.89 -26.31 26.92
N MET A 125 11.48 -27.13 26.05
CA MET A 125 11.60 -26.83 24.62
C MET A 125 10.22 -26.67 23.96
N ARG A 126 9.27 -27.56 24.26
CA ARG A 126 7.88 -27.43 23.78
C ARG A 126 7.21 -26.15 24.32
N GLY A 127 7.46 -25.80 25.58
CA GLY A 127 6.98 -24.56 26.17
C GLY A 127 7.49 -23.32 25.44
N TYR A 128 8.80 -23.26 25.14
CA TYR A 128 9.37 -22.15 24.36
C TYR A 128 8.83 -22.09 22.93
N MET A 129 8.64 -23.24 22.27
CA MET A 129 8.03 -23.29 20.94
C MET A 129 6.59 -22.78 20.94
N LEU A 130 5.78 -23.17 21.94
CA LEU A 130 4.41 -22.70 22.10
C LEU A 130 4.34 -21.21 22.40
N TYR A 131 5.19 -20.71 23.30
CA TYR A 131 5.27 -19.28 23.58
C TYR A 131 5.67 -18.49 22.33
N GLY A 132 6.68 -18.96 21.59
CA GLY A 132 7.12 -18.36 20.34
C GLY A 132 6.03 -18.33 19.28
N SER A 133 5.26 -19.41 19.11
CA SER A 133 4.17 -19.47 18.13
C SER A 133 3.00 -18.53 18.50
N VAL A 134 2.68 -18.41 19.79
CA VAL A 134 1.66 -17.46 20.27
C VAL A 134 2.11 -16.01 20.03
N VAL A 135 3.34 -15.66 20.38
CA VAL A 135 3.88 -14.31 20.13
C VAL A 135 3.88 -13.99 18.64
N PHE A 136 4.30 -14.95 17.80
CA PHE A 136 4.28 -14.78 16.35
C PHE A 136 2.85 -14.58 15.81
N ALA A 137 1.87 -15.37 16.28
CA ALA A 137 0.47 -15.24 15.88
C ALA A 137 -0.12 -13.87 16.27
N VAL A 138 0.21 -13.37 17.46
CA VAL A 138 -0.22 -12.02 17.92
C VAL A 138 0.40 -10.93 17.06
N LEU A 139 1.70 -11.01 16.76
CA LEU A 139 2.37 -10.06 15.86
C LEU A 139 1.79 -10.09 14.45
N LEU A 140 1.46 -11.28 13.94
CA LEU A 140 0.85 -11.44 12.63
C LEU A 140 -0.56 -10.84 12.60
N LEU A 141 -1.39 -11.08 13.62
CA LEU A 141 -2.70 -10.45 13.76
C LEU A 141 -2.62 -8.93 13.87
N PHE A 142 -1.66 -8.42 14.63
CA PHE A 142 -1.41 -6.98 14.74
C PHE A 142 -1.02 -6.36 13.39
N MET A 143 -0.12 -7.02 12.65
CA MET A 143 0.30 -6.59 11.31
C MET A 143 -0.88 -6.60 10.32
N LEU A 144 -1.71 -7.65 10.33
CA LEU A 144 -2.93 -7.72 9.51
C LEU A 144 -3.94 -6.61 9.89
N ALA A 145 -4.10 -6.33 11.18
CA ALA A 145 -4.97 -5.25 11.64
C ALA A 145 -4.48 -3.87 11.16
N LEU A 146 -3.16 -3.61 11.20
CA LEU A 146 -2.58 -2.38 10.66
C LEU A 146 -2.78 -2.26 9.15
N LEU A 147 -2.58 -3.35 8.39
CA LEU A 147 -2.84 -3.36 6.95
C LEU A 147 -4.31 -3.11 6.64
N PHE A 148 -5.22 -3.74 7.39
CA PHE A 148 -6.66 -3.51 7.25
C PHE A 148 -7.05 -2.07 7.58
N TRP A 149 -6.48 -1.49 8.64
CA TRP A 149 -6.72 -0.11 9.04
C TRP A 149 -6.20 0.88 7.99
N LYS A 150 -4.98 0.64 7.47
CA LYS A 150 -4.39 1.41 6.37
C LYS A 150 -5.25 1.32 5.11
N MET A 151 -5.61 0.11 4.67
CA MET A 151 -6.49 -0.09 3.52
C MET A 151 -7.83 0.65 3.67
N ARG A 152 -8.45 0.58 4.85
CA ARG A 152 -9.71 1.27 5.12
C ARG A 152 -9.54 2.80 5.05
N ASN A 153 -8.43 3.32 5.57
CA ASN A 153 -8.14 4.75 5.52
C ASN A 153 -7.83 5.22 4.09
N ASP A 154 -7.03 4.47 3.35
CA ASP A 154 -6.65 4.79 1.96
C ASP A 154 -7.87 4.74 1.04
N ARG A 155 -8.79 3.77 1.23
CA ARG A 155 -10.07 3.73 0.50
C ARG A 155 -10.90 5.00 0.70
N ARG A 156 -10.96 5.54 1.92
CA ARG A 156 -11.70 6.79 2.21
C ARG A 156 -11.06 8.00 1.53
N LYS A 157 -9.73 8.13 1.61
CA LYS A 157 -8.99 9.21 0.95
C LYS A 157 -9.11 9.14 -0.57
N ASN A 158 -8.96 7.95 -1.14
CA ASN A 158 -9.06 7.72 -2.59
C ASN A 158 -10.47 8.00 -3.11
N ALA A 159 -11.52 7.68 -2.35
CA ALA A 159 -12.89 8.01 -2.72
C ALA A 159 -13.10 9.53 -2.82
N LEU A 160 -12.61 10.30 -1.84
CA LEU A 160 -12.70 11.77 -1.85
C LEU A 160 -11.90 12.38 -3.01
N ILE A 161 -10.68 11.91 -3.23
CA ILE A 161 -9.82 12.38 -4.34
C ILE A 161 -10.48 12.08 -5.70
N ASN A 162 -11.05 10.89 -5.86
CA ASN A 162 -11.76 10.52 -7.09
C ASN A 162 -13.00 11.37 -7.32
N GLU A 163 -13.75 11.71 -6.27
CA GLU A 163 -14.89 12.62 -6.37
C GLU A 163 -14.46 14.03 -6.79
N GLN A 164 -13.41 14.57 -6.15
CA GLN A 164 -12.84 15.87 -6.51
C GLN A 164 -12.34 15.90 -7.95
N ARG A 165 -11.60 14.86 -8.37
CA ARG A 165 -11.11 14.73 -9.76
C ARG A 165 -12.26 14.67 -10.77
N ARG A 166 -13.34 13.96 -10.45
CA ARG A 166 -14.56 13.93 -11.30
C ARG A 166 -15.24 15.28 -11.39
N ARG A 167 -15.32 16.04 -10.29
CA ARG A 167 -15.88 17.40 -10.29
C ARG A 167 -15.05 18.34 -11.15
N LEU A 168 -13.72 18.27 -11.03
CA LEU A 168 -12.81 19.08 -11.85
C LEU A 168 -12.95 18.75 -13.34
N GLN A 169 -12.97 17.46 -13.71
CA GLN A 169 -13.16 17.04 -15.10
C GLN A 169 -14.50 17.51 -15.68
N ARG A 170 -15.57 17.51 -14.89
CA ARG A 170 -16.87 18.06 -15.32
C ARG A 170 -16.78 19.55 -15.58
N TYR A 171 -16.13 20.28 -14.67
CA TYR A 171 -15.93 21.73 -14.81
C TYR A 171 -15.10 22.06 -16.06
N GLU A 172 -13.97 21.40 -16.27
CA GLU A 172 -13.11 21.58 -17.45
C GLU A 172 -13.88 21.28 -18.75
N LYS A 173 -14.71 20.23 -18.76
CA LYS A 173 -15.53 19.89 -19.92
C LYS A 173 -16.60 20.95 -20.19
N GLU A 174 -17.31 21.39 -19.16
CA GLU A 174 -18.32 22.45 -19.28
C GLU A 174 -17.69 23.77 -19.76
N GLU A 175 -16.50 24.10 -19.27
CA GLU A 175 -15.74 25.27 -19.69
C GLU A 175 -15.31 25.17 -21.16
N HIS A 176 -14.74 24.03 -21.57
CA HIS A 176 -14.40 23.78 -22.98
C HIS A 176 -15.62 23.86 -23.90
N GLU A 177 -16.76 23.29 -23.50
CA GLU A 177 -18.00 23.37 -24.27
C GLU A 177 -18.52 24.81 -24.36
N ARG A 178 -18.38 25.61 -23.29
CA ARG A 178 -18.72 27.05 -23.33
C ARG A 178 -17.82 27.79 -24.30
N GLN A 179 -16.50 27.61 -24.22
CA GLN A 179 -15.55 28.24 -25.14
C GLN A 179 -15.82 27.85 -26.60
N GLN A 180 -16.12 26.57 -26.87
CA GLN A 180 -16.49 26.13 -28.21
C GLN A 180 -17.79 26.77 -28.71
N ARG A 181 -18.82 26.89 -27.84
CA ARG A 181 -20.06 27.58 -28.20
C ARG A 181 -19.82 29.04 -28.51
N GLU A 182 -19.07 29.75 -27.68
CA GLU A 182 -18.71 31.16 -27.90
C GLU A 182 -17.97 31.35 -29.22
N LEU A 183 -16.95 30.53 -29.49
CA LEU A 183 -16.22 30.59 -30.75
C LEU A 183 -17.12 30.29 -31.95
N SER A 184 -18.03 29.32 -31.84
CA SER A 184 -18.96 28.97 -32.92
C SER A 184 -19.94 30.12 -33.22
N LEU A 185 -20.40 30.83 -32.19
CA LEU A 185 -21.26 32.01 -32.35
C LEU A 185 -20.48 33.16 -32.99
N GLU A 186 -19.21 33.35 -32.63
CA GLU A 186 -18.35 34.35 -33.26
C GLU A 186 -18.14 34.04 -34.75
N ILE A 187 -17.84 32.78 -35.09
CA ILE A 187 -17.71 32.34 -36.49
C ILE A 187 -19.01 32.56 -37.26
N ASP A 188 -20.16 32.21 -36.69
CA ASP A 188 -21.45 32.42 -37.34
C ASP A 188 -21.72 33.91 -37.58
N HIS A 189 -21.44 34.76 -36.59
CA HIS A 189 -21.56 36.20 -36.72
C HIS A 189 -20.66 36.75 -37.85
N LYS A 190 -19.40 36.32 -37.89
CA LYS A 190 -18.44 36.71 -38.94
C LYS A 190 -18.86 36.23 -40.33
N ASN A 191 -19.36 35.01 -40.44
CA ASN A 191 -19.87 34.46 -41.70
C ASN A 191 -21.05 35.28 -42.21
N ARG A 192 -22.00 35.64 -41.35
CA ARG A 192 -23.14 36.49 -41.76
C ARG A 192 -22.70 37.88 -42.24
N GLN A 193 -21.68 38.47 -41.59
CA GLN A 193 -21.08 39.74 -42.05
C GLN A 193 -20.44 39.58 -43.44
N LEU A 194 -19.65 38.52 -43.64
CA LEU A 194 -19.00 38.22 -44.92
C LEU A 194 -20.02 37.94 -46.04
N THR A 195 -21.08 37.17 -45.78
CA THR A 195 -22.10 36.89 -46.79
C THR A 195 -22.80 38.17 -47.26
N SER A 196 -23.07 39.11 -46.36
CA SER A 196 -23.62 40.43 -46.73
C SER A 196 -22.69 41.16 -47.70
N TYR A 197 -21.38 41.18 -47.39
CA TYR A 197 -20.37 41.77 -48.27
C TYR A 197 -20.30 41.08 -49.64
N SER A 198 -20.30 39.74 -49.67
CA SER A 198 -20.24 38.96 -50.91
C SER A 198 -21.45 39.22 -51.83
N MET A 199 -22.66 39.35 -51.27
CA MET A 199 -23.86 39.63 -52.07
C MET A 199 -23.78 40.99 -52.76
N GLU A 200 -23.27 42.02 -52.07
CA GLU A 200 -23.07 43.34 -52.68
C GLU A 200 -22.03 43.26 -53.82
N LEU A 201 -20.92 42.55 -53.59
CA LEU A 201 -19.89 42.39 -54.61
C LEU A 201 -20.39 41.63 -55.84
N ILE A 202 -21.24 40.61 -55.65
CA ILE A 202 -21.90 39.87 -56.75
C ILE A 202 -22.76 40.83 -57.56
N SER A 203 -23.60 41.65 -56.92
CA SER A 203 -24.47 42.60 -57.63
C SER A 203 -23.69 43.63 -58.45
N VAL A 204 -22.53 44.09 -57.95
CA VAL A 204 -21.63 44.98 -58.68
C VAL A 204 -21.03 44.27 -59.89
N ASN A 205 -20.57 43.02 -59.73
CA ASN A 205 -20.02 42.24 -60.82
C ASN A 205 -21.06 41.92 -61.91
N GLU A 206 -22.31 41.62 -61.54
CA GLU A 206 -23.40 41.42 -62.50
C GLU A 206 -23.69 42.70 -63.30
N TYR A 207 -23.69 43.85 -62.63
CA TYR A 207 -23.84 45.14 -63.31
C TYR A 207 -22.67 45.43 -64.25
N HIS A 208 -21.43 45.16 -63.84
CA HIS A 208 -20.27 45.29 -64.72
C HIS A 208 -20.40 44.42 -65.98
N ARG A 209 -20.85 43.17 -65.85
CA ARG A 209 -21.08 42.31 -67.01
C ARG A 209 -22.14 42.88 -67.95
N LYS A 210 -23.25 43.39 -67.39
CA LYS A 210 -24.30 44.04 -68.18
C LYS A 210 -23.78 45.28 -68.92
N LEU A 211 -22.94 46.09 -68.25
CA LEU A 211 -22.32 47.26 -68.86
C LEU A 211 -21.37 46.88 -70.00
N GLU A 212 -20.58 45.81 -69.84
CA GLU A 212 -19.74 45.27 -70.91
C GLU A 212 -20.59 44.85 -72.12
N GLU A 213 -21.71 44.15 -71.90
CA GLU A 213 -22.65 43.74 -72.95
C GLU A 213 -23.26 44.96 -73.67
N GLU A 214 -23.71 45.98 -72.93
CA GLU A 214 -24.26 47.23 -73.50
C GLU A 214 -23.21 47.99 -74.32
N LEU A 215 -22.00 48.17 -73.80
CA LEU A 215 -20.89 48.81 -74.53
C LEU A 215 -20.53 48.03 -75.81
N GLN A 216 -20.59 46.71 -75.75
CA GLN A 216 -20.31 45.85 -76.89
C GLN A 216 -21.37 46.00 -77.98
N SER A 217 -22.65 46.11 -77.59
CA SER A 217 -23.75 46.37 -78.52
C SER A 217 -23.61 47.74 -79.21
N VAL A 218 -23.27 48.80 -78.45
CA VAL A 218 -23.06 50.14 -79.01
C VAL A 218 -21.85 50.17 -79.96
N ARG A 219 -20.76 49.49 -79.60
CA ARG A 219 -19.60 49.34 -80.50
C ARG A 219 -19.98 48.69 -81.83
N ASP A 220 -20.86 47.70 -81.80
CA ASP A 220 -21.28 47.00 -83.01
C ASP A 220 -22.23 47.86 -83.88
N VAL A 221 -23.07 48.72 -83.26
CA VAL A 221 -23.86 49.77 -83.96
C VAL A 221 -22.98 50.87 -84.57
N VAL A 222 -21.89 51.25 -83.90
CA VAL A 222 -20.92 52.21 -84.48
C VAL A 222 -20.27 51.64 -85.75
N LYS A 223 -19.98 50.33 -85.79
CA LYS A 223 -19.41 49.68 -86.99
C LYS A 223 -20.38 49.64 -88.18
N THR A 224 -21.69 49.63 -87.95
CA THR A 224 -22.69 49.64 -89.02
C THR A 224 -22.94 51.04 -89.59
N GLY A 225 -22.29 52.09 -89.04
CA GLY A 225 -22.35 53.45 -89.54
C GLY A 225 -23.56 54.26 -89.07
N ASN A 226 -24.36 53.75 -88.13
CA ASN A 226 -25.54 54.42 -87.62
C ASN A 226 -25.22 55.30 -86.39
N THR A 227 -24.75 56.53 -86.64
CA THR A 227 -24.32 57.47 -85.59
C THR A 227 -25.44 57.85 -84.61
N ASP A 228 -26.68 58.01 -85.08
CA ASP A 228 -27.81 58.44 -84.24
C ASP A 228 -28.27 57.37 -83.24
N GLU A 229 -28.09 56.10 -83.60
CA GLU A 229 -28.42 54.96 -82.74
C GLU A 229 -27.29 54.69 -81.74
N ALA A 230 -26.03 54.91 -82.15
CA ALA A 230 -24.89 54.88 -81.25
C ALA A 230 -24.93 56.00 -80.20
N GLU A 231 -25.28 57.24 -80.57
CA GLU A 231 -25.41 58.35 -79.61
C GLU A 231 -26.51 58.08 -78.57
N ARG A 232 -27.64 57.50 -79.00
CA ARG A 232 -28.70 57.05 -78.08
C ARG A 232 -28.21 55.96 -77.13
N GLY A 233 -27.52 54.95 -77.65
CA GLY A 233 -26.93 53.90 -76.83
C GLY A 233 -25.92 54.43 -75.80
N PHE A 234 -25.07 55.39 -76.18
CA PHE A 234 -24.16 56.05 -75.23
C PHE A 234 -24.92 56.88 -74.18
N SER A 235 -25.97 57.61 -74.58
CA SER A 235 -26.81 58.36 -73.65
C SER A 235 -27.50 57.43 -72.64
N ASP A 236 -27.98 56.28 -73.09
CA ASP A 236 -28.64 55.27 -72.23
C ASP A 236 -27.65 54.65 -71.25
N ILE A 237 -26.43 54.31 -71.69
CA ILE A 237 -25.34 53.84 -70.82
C ILE A 237 -24.95 54.90 -69.78
N ILE A 238 -24.82 56.17 -70.19
CA ILE A 238 -24.51 57.29 -69.27
C ILE A 238 -25.62 57.47 -68.23
N HIS A 239 -26.88 57.38 -68.66
CA HIS A 239 -28.02 57.45 -67.76
C HIS A 239 -28.05 56.25 -66.80
N GLY A 240 -27.77 55.04 -67.30
CA GLY A 240 -27.64 53.82 -66.51
C GLY A 240 -26.55 53.90 -65.45
N LEU A 241 -25.36 54.41 -65.80
CA LEU A 241 -24.23 54.60 -64.88
C LEU A 241 -24.53 55.65 -63.79
N ARG A 242 -25.18 56.77 -64.15
CA ARG A 242 -25.66 57.75 -63.17
C ARG A 242 -26.70 57.13 -62.25
N HIS A 243 -27.58 56.28 -62.78
CA HIS A 243 -28.59 55.62 -61.99
C HIS A 243 -27.99 54.57 -61.04
N PHE A 244 -27.05 53.72 -61.48
CA PHE A 244 -26.39 52.72 -60.63
C PHE A 244 -25.57 53.35 -59.49
N SER A 245 -24.92 54.48 -59.75
CA SER A 245 -24.17 55.23 -58.72
C SER A 245 -25.07 55.97 -57.71
N THR A 246 -26.34 56.21 -58.06
CA THR A 246 -27.28 56.99 -57.24
C THR A 246 -28.37 56.13 -56.58
N THR A 247 -28.65 54.94 -57.12
CA THR A 247 -29.80 54.12 -56.74
C THR A 247 -29.39 52.93 -55.86
N GLN A 248 -30.40 52.42 -55.16
CA GLN A 248 -30.36 51.58 -53.98
C GLN A 248 -29.36 50.42 -54.05
N VAL A 249 -28.77 50.15 -52.89
CA VAL A 249 -28.34 48.80 -52.46
C VAL A 249 -29.20 47.74 -53.15
N SER A 250 -28.60 46.69 -53.72
CA SER A 250 -29.39 45.62 -54.32
C SER A 250 -30.45 45.19 -53.30
N GLU A 251 -31.71 45.06 -53.72
CA GLU A 251 -32.75 44.74 -52.73
C GLU A 251 -32.46 43.42 -52.00
N GLU A 252 -31.70 42.56 -52.66
CA GLU A 252 -31.11 41.35 -52.12
C GLU A 252 -30.16 41.61 -50.94
N PHE A 253 -29.25 42.58 -51.04
CA PHE A 253 -28.42 42.98 -49.91
C PHE A 253 -29.28 43.59 -48.80
N ARG A 254 -30.25 44.45 -49.11
CA ARG A 254 -31.08 45.08 -48.06
C ARG A 254 -31.87 44.02 -47.28
N VAL A 255 -32.51 43.09 -48.00
CA VAL A 255 -33.26 41.97 -47.42
C VAL A 255 -32.34 41.06 -46.59
N PHE A 256 -31.15 40.75 -47.10
CA PHE A 256 -30.20 39.91 -46.38
C PHE A 256 -29.63 40.60 -45.13
N PHE A 257 -29.26 41.87 -45.26
CA PHE A 257 -28.76 42.68 -44.16
C PHE A 257 -29.81 42.82 -43.07
N GLU A 258 -31.07 43.09 -43.39
CA GLU A 258 -32.16 43.17 -42.41
C GLU A 258 -32.43 41.79 -41.77
N LYS A 259 -32.23 40.67 -42.49
CA LYS A 259 -32.35 39.32 -41.92
C LYS A 259 -31.23 39.02 -40.91
N VAL A 260 -30.01 39.49 -41.16
CA VAL A 260 -28.85 39.29 -40.28
C VAL A 260 -28.83 40.29 -39.12
N HIS A 261 -29.22 41.52 -39.39
CA HIS A 261 -29.20 42.68 -38.49
C HIS A 261 -30.60 43.31 -38.43
N PRO A 262 -31.57 42.60 -37.83
CA PRO A 262 -32.94 43.07 -37.77
C PRO A 262 -33.03 44.39 -37.01
N HIS A 263 -33.89 45.27 -37.50
CA HIS A 263 -34.20 46.56 -36.89
C HIS A 263 -33.07 47.61 -36.92
N PHE A 264 -31.88 47.32 -37.44
CA PHE A 264 -30.79 48.30 -37.51
C PHE A 264 -31.20 49.50 -38.36
N VAL A 265 -31.67 49.27 -39.59
CA VAL A 265 -32.00 50.35 -40.53
C VAL A 265 -33.20 51.15 -40.00
N SER A 266 -34.25 50.47 -39.52
CA SER A 266 -35.44 51.15 -38.99
C SER A 266 -35.14 51.99 -37.75
N LYS A 267 -34.27 51.51 -36.84
CA LYS A 267 -33.86 52.27 -35.65
C LYS A 267 -32.92 53.42 -35.99
N LEU A 268 -32.01 53.24 -36.95
CA LEU A 268 -31.15 54.32 -37.42
C LEU A 268 -31.98 55.43 -38.09
N SER A 269 -32.97 55.07 -38.91
CA SER A 269 -33.88 56.02 -39.53
C SER A 269 -34.80 56.73 -38.54
N SER A 270 -35.16 56.10 -37.41
CA SER A 270 -35.98 56.77 -36.38
C SER A 270 -35.17 57.76 -35.54
N VAL A 271 -33.92 57.44 -35.21
CA VAL A 271 -33.02 58.34 -34.46
C VAL A 271 -32.49 59.46 -35.35
N HIS A 272 -32.18 59.17 -36.60
CA HIS A 272 -31.59 60.11 -37.56
C HIS A 272 -32.42 60.20 -38.85
N PRO A 273 -33.61 60.85 -38.82
CA PRO A 273 -34.53 60.90 -39.96
C PRO A 273 -33.99 61.72 -41.16
N ASN A 274 -32.97 62.55 -40.94
CA ASN A 274 -32.36 63.39 -41.97
C ASN A 274 -31.31 62.67 -42.83
N LEU A 275 -31.07 61.38 -42.59
CA LEU A 275 -30.13 60.58 -43.38
C LEU A 275 -30.74 60.22 -44.73
N SER A 276 -30.00 60.49 -45.81
CA SER A 276 -30.36 60.00 -47.13
C SER A 276 -30.09 58.49 -47.25
N SER A 277 -30.66 57.85 -48.27
CA SER A 277 -30.40 56.43 -48.57
C SER A 277 -28.90 56.12 -48.73
N ASN A 278 -28.12 57.06 -49.27
CA ASN A 278 -26.66 56.92 -49.40
C ASN A 278 -25.93 57.03 -48.05
N ASP A 279 -26.46 57.84 -47.13
CA ASP A 279 -25.92 57.93 -45.78
C ASP A 279 -26.23 56.64 -44.99
N LEU A 280 -27.45 56.10 -45.11
CA LEU A 280 -27.83 54.82 -44.52
C LEU A 280 -26.98 53.67 -45.06
N ARG A 281 -26.73 53.64 -46.37
CA ARG A 281 -25.82 52.65 -47.01
C ARG A 281 -24.41 52.74 -46.44
N LEU A 282 -23.87 53.96 -46.28
CA LEU A 282 -22.56 54.17 -45.67
C LEU A 282 -22.53 53.72 -44.21
N CYS A 283 -23.59 53.98 -43.43
CA CYS A 283 -23.72 53.47 -42.07
C CYS A 283 -23.71 51.94 -42.03
N THR A 284 -24.40 51.28 -42.97
CA THR A 284 -24.41 49.82 -43.06
C THR A 284 -23.01 49.25 -43.31
N TYR A 285 -22.24 49.81 -44.23
CA TYR A 285 -20.85 49.36 -44.46
C TYR A 285 -19.95 49.60 -43.24
N LEU A 286 -20.10 50.76 -42.58
CA LEU A 286 -19.34 51.08 -41.37
C LEU A 286 -19.73 50.16 -40.21
N TYR A 287 -21.00 49.78 -40.10
CA TYR A 287 -21.51 48.82 -39.11
C TYR A 287 -20.92 47.41 -39.32
N LEU A 288 -20.73 47.02 -40.59
CA LEU A 288 -20.00 45.82 -41.01
C LEU A 288 -18.47 45.93 -40.84
N ASN A 289 -17.97 46.96 -40.16
CA ASN A 289 -16.53 47.21 -39.92
C ASN A 289 -15.69 47.40 -41.19
N MET A 290 -16.28 47.79 -42.32
CA MET A 290 -15.53 47.99 -43.55
C MET A 290 -14.63 49.23 -43.46
N SER A 291 -13.38 49.07 -43.90
CA SER A 291 -12.44 50.19 -44.01
C SER A 291 -12.85 51.11 -45.17
N THR A 292 -12.41 52.37 -45.10
CA THR A 292 -12.64 53.34 -46.19
C THR A 292 -12.15 52.83 -47.55
N LYS A 293 -11.06 52.04 -47.57
CA LYS A 293 -10.50 51.44 -48.79
C LYS A 293 -11.40 50.33 -49.35
N GLU A 294 -11.93 49.47 -48.49
CA GLU A 294 -12.87 48.41 -48.91
C GLU A 294 -14.18 49.00 -49.40
N ILE A 295 -14.71 50.02 -48.73
CA ILE A 295 -15.92 50.73 -49.17
C ILE A 295 -15.67 51.41 -50.53
N ALA A 296 -14.52 52.04 -50.72
CA ALA A 296 -14.12 52.66 -51.98
C ALA A 296 -14.05 51.62 -53.12
N ALA A 297 -13.44 50.46 -52.86
CA ALA A 297 -13.36 49.36 -53.81
C ALA A 297 -14.76 48.80 -54.16
N LEU A 298 -15.59 48.57 -53.16
CA LEU A 298 -16.94 48.01 -53.35
C LEU A 298 -17.88 48.97 -54.09
N THR A 299 -17.78 50.27 -53.79
CA THR A 299 -18.65 51.30 -54.41
C THR A 299 -18.05 51.90 -55.68
N CYS A 300 -16.90 51.41 -56.12
CA CYS A 300 -16.15 51.93 -57.28
C CYS A 300 -15.92 53.45 -57.22
N ARG A 301 -15.60 53.96 -56.03
CA ARG A 301 -15.36 55.40 -55.77
C ARG A 301 -13.93 55.63 -55.29
N GLU A 302 -13.41 56.83 -55.50
CA GLU A 302 -12.13 57.20 -54.91
C GLU A 302 -12.18 57.20 -53.38
N VAL A 303 -11.09 56.75 -52.75
CA VAL A 303 -10.95 56.72 -51.27
C VAL A 303 -11.26 58.08 -50.65
N ARG A 304 -10.73 59.18 -51.22
CA ARG A 304 -11.00 60.56 -50.76
C ARG A 304 -12.48 60.94 -50.80
N SER A 305 -13.21 60.44 -51.79
CA SER A 305 -14.65 60.68 -51.92
C SER A 305 -15.43 59.98 -50.80
N VAL A 306 -15.01 58.78 -50.41
CA VAL A 306 -15.58 58.04 -49.28
C VAL A 306 -15.23 58.72 -47.95
N GLU A 307 -13.99 59.20 -47.76
CA GLU A 307 -13.58 59.96 -46.56
C GLU A 307 -14.42 61.24 -46.39
N SER A 308 -14.61 61.99 -47.48
CA SER A 308 -15.47 63.17 -47.47
C SER A 308 -16.92 62.82 -47.10
N SER A 309 -17.43 61.71 -47.64
CA SER A 309 -18.77 61.21 -47.30
C SER A 309 -18.89 60.81 -45.82
N ARG A 310 -17.86 60.17 -45.28
CA ARG A 310 -17.77 59.79 -43.86
C ARG A 310 -17.68 61.01 -42.93
N ASN A 311 -16.99 62.06 -43.35
CA ASN A 311 -16.95 63.33 -42.61
C ASN A 311 -18.30 64.06 -42.63
N ARG A 312 -19.01 64.07 -43.76
CA ARG A 312 -20.39 64.60 -43.83
C ARG A 312 -21.33 63.78 -42.96
N LEU A 313 -21.22 62.45 -43.01
CA LEU A 313 -22.01 61.55 -42.19
C LEU A 313 -21.78 61.81 -40.70
N ARG A 314 -20.53 62.01 -40.25
CA ARG A 314 -20.22 62.36 -38.86
C ARG A 314 -20.99 63.58 -38.38
N LYS A 315 -21.06 64.64 -39.21
CA LYS A 315 -21.82 65.86 -38.88
C LYS A 315 -23.32 65.60 -38.81
N LYS A 316 -23.86 64.78 -39.72
CA LYS A 316 -25.28 64.39 -39.74
C LYS A 316 -25.68 63.52 -38.54
N LEU A 317 -24.75 62.72 -38.04
CA LEU A 317 -24.92 61.90 -36.83
C LEU A 317 -24.64 62.66 -35.53
N GLU A 318 -24.27 63.94 -35.63
CA GLU A 318 -23.97 64.82 -34.49
C GLU A 318 -22.83 64.33 -33.58
N LEU A 319 -21.85 63.61 -34.15
CA LEU A 319 -20.76 63.01 -33.39
C LEU A 319 -19.56 63.95 -33.22
N GLY A 320 -18.97 63.92 -32.02
CA GLY A 320 -17.83 64.76 -31.63
C GLY A 320 -16.50 64.41 -32.32
N ALA A 321 -15.53 65.32 -32.25
CA ALA A 321 -14.18 65.09 -32.74
C ALA A 321 -13.47 64.05 -31.84
N GLY A 322 -13.35 62.81 -32.32
CA GLY A 322 -12.77 61.68 -31.58
C GLY A 322 -13.74 60.53 -31.37
N GLU A 323 -15.04 60.74 -31.62
CA GLU A 323 -16.01 59.67 -31.58
C GLU A 323 -15.94 58.79 -32.84
N ASP A 324 -15.94 57.48 -32.61
CA ASP A 324 -15.94 56.48 -33.65
C ASP A 324 -17.38 56.21 -34.09
N ILE A 325 -17.67 56.56 -35.35
CA ILE A 325 -18.96 56.32 -36.02
C ILE A 325 -19.35 54.84 -35.89
N THR A 326 -18.41 53.92 -36.08
CA THR A 326 -18.68 52.49 -36.04
C THR A 326 -19.08 52.05 -34.63
N LYS A 327 -18.43 52.59 -33.60
CA LYS A 327 -18.78 52.30 -32.19
C LYS A 327 -20.17 52.86 -31.85
N TYR A 328 -20.46 54.07 -32.30
CA TYR A 328 -21.79 54.67 -32.13
C TYR A 328 -22.88 53.83 -32.79
N LEU A 329 -22.71 53.46 -34.07
CA LEU A 329 -23.70 52.66 -34.80
C LEU A 329 -23.95 51.30 -34.15
N LYS A 330 -22.92 50.67 -33.58
CA LYS A 330 -23.07 49.42 -32.81
C LYS A 330 -23.76 49.57 -31.47
N SER A 331 -23.79 50.77 -30.89
CA SER A 331 -24.53 51.02 -29.64
C SER A 331 -26.02 51.25 -29.86
N LEU A 332 -26.43 51.50 -31.11
CA LEU A 332 -27.84 51.69 -31.47
C LEU A 332 -28.63 50.39 -31.49
N VAL A 333 -28.00 49.22 -31.57
CA VAL A 333 -28.64 47.89 -31.57
C VAL A 333 -28.11 47.11 -30.40
#